data_AF-A0A165RPQ6-F1
#
_entry.id   AF-A0A165RPQ6-F1
#
_cell.length_a   1.000
_cell.length_b   1.000
_cell.length_c   1.000
_cell.angle_alpha   90.00
_cell.angle_beta   90.00
_cell.angle_gamma   90.00
#
_symmetry.space_group_name_H-M   'P 1'
#
loop_
_entity.id
_entity.type
_entity.pdbx_description
1 polymer ?
#
loop_
_entity_poly.entity_id
_entity_poly.type
_entity_poly.pdbx_seq_one_letter_code
_entity_poly.pdbx_strand_id
1 'polypeptide(L)'
;MDDVMTRLEELRPAIYGRHAPATQRIVLCPLDGRDADCMAARTFANNLDFADVTRYAVEKFLETGDKGGVVFNIKYPYMDSPTYSRLFWIPRASWVSSLHPVLARDVTEYDPAGVALLFFALPSEDGLSMKLWSRQLMFHMDPLIGPEVARAKETWSRNISRWARGSLFEPQE
;
A
#
# COMPACT_ATOMS: atom_id res chain seq x y z
N MET A 1 -7.52 7.19 -22.31
CA MET A 1 -7.31 7.26 -20.85
C MET A 1 -6.84 5.87 -20.46
N ASP A 2 -5.60 5.75 -19.96
CA ASP A 2 -4.96 4.45 -19.78
C ASP A 2 -5.76 3.56 -18.83
N ASP A 3 -6.05 2.33 -19.25
CA ASP A 3 -6.79 1.31 -18.50
C ASP A 3 -6.22 1.11 -17.08
N VAL A 4 -4.91 1.31 -16.92
CA VAL A 4 -4.19 1.28 -15.64
C VAL A 4 -4.66 2.36 -14.67
N MET A 5 -4.86 3.60 -15.14
CA MET A 5 -5.30 4.70 -14.28
C MET A 5 -6.73 4.46 -13.77
N THR A 6 -7.60 3.94 -14.63
CA THR A 6 -8.98 3.59 -14.27
C THR A 6 -9.05 2.62 -13.09
N ARG A 7 -8.16 1.61 -13.05
CA ARG A 7 -8.14 0.59 -11.98
C ARG A 7 -7.82 1.16 -10.60
N LEU A 8 -6.99 2.21 -10.52
CA LEU A 8 -6.67 2.90 -9.26
C LEU A 8 -7.74 3.90 -8.87
N GLU A 9 -8.31 4.60 -9.85
CA GLU A 9 -9.37 5.57 -9.63
C GLU A 9 -10.60 4.92 -8.96
N GLU A 10 -10.90 3.65 -9.27
CA GLU A 10 -11.96 2.88 -8.57
C GLU A 10 -11.75 2.73 -7.05
N LEU A 11 -10.51 2.76 -6.56
CA LEU A 11 -10.21 2.61 -5.13
C LEU A 11 -10.28 3.93 -4.35
N ARG A 12 -10.22 5.06 -5.05
CA ARG A 12 -10.11 6.38 -4.41
C ARG A 12 -11.28 6.75 -3.52
N PRO A 13 -12.56 6.51 -3.90
CA PRO A 13 -13.68 6.88 -3.03
C PRO A 13 -13.64 6.09 -1.71
N ALA A 14 -13.28 4.80 -1.76
CA ALA A 14 -13.09 3.99 -0.57
C ALA A 14 -11.91 4.45 0.29
N ILE A 15 -10.78 4.89 -0.30
CA ILE A 15 -9.59 5.33 0.46
C ILE A 15 -9.78 6.71 1.07
N TYR A 16 -10.17 7.70 0.27
CA TYR A 16 -10.20 9.11 0.66
C TYR A 16 -11.57 9.63 1.04
N GLY A 17 -12.62 8.86 0.78
CA GLY A 17 -14.00 9.24 1.08
C GLY A 17 -14.19 9.66 2.54
N ARG A 18 -15.16 10.55 2.74
CA ARG A 18 -15.60 11.00 4.07
C ARG A 18 -17.09 10.74 4.31
N HIS A 19 -17.73 10.01 3.40
CA HIS A 19 -19.14 9.66 3.48
C HIS A 19 -19.46 8.68 4.62
N ALA A 20 -18.45 7.94 5.10
CA ALA A 20 -18.56 7.00 6.21
C ALA A 20 -17.24 6.88 6.99
N PRO A 21 -17.26 6.35 8.23
CA PRO A 21 -16.07 6.00 8.99
C PRO A 21 -15.09 5.12 8.21
N ALA A 22 -13.80 5.26 8.48
CA ALA A 22 -12.75 4.53 7.74
C ALA A 22 -12.90 3.01 7.81
N THR A 23 -13.33 2.47 8.95
CA THR A 23 -13.55 1.03 9.15
C THR A 23 -14.78 0.49 8.41
N GLN A 24 -15.69 1.35 7.96
CA GLN A 24 -16.83 0.97 7.12
C GLN A 24 -16.49 1.07 5.64
N ARG A 25 -15.64 2.03 5.26
CA ARG A 25 -15.15 2.18 3.87
C ARG A 25 -14.08 1.15 3.52
N ILE A 26 -13.25 0.78 4.47
CA ILE A 26 -12.15 -0.16 4.28
C ILE A 26 -12.33 -1.29 5.27
N VAL A 27 -12.88 -2.39 4.79
CA VAL A 27 -13.11 -3.59 5.60
C VAL A 27 -11.86 -4.45 5.50
N LEU A 28 -11.07 -4.49 6.58
CA LEU A 28 -9.92 -5.38 6.65
C LEU A 28 -10.39 -6.83 6.76
N CYS A 29 -9.89 -7.67 5.86
CA CYS A 29 -10.24 -9.08 5.79
C CYS A 29 -9.01 -9.96 6.05
N PRO A 30 -9.17 -11.07 6.80
CA PRO A 30 -8.09 -12.00 7.02
C PRO A 30 -7.87 -12.85 5.75
N LEU A 31 -6.62 -13.05 5.35
CA LEU A 31 -6.29 -13.75 4.09
C LEU A 31 -6.60 -15.25 4.13
N ASP A 32 -6.72 -15.83 5.33
CA ASP A 32 -7.08 -17.23 5.59
C ASP A 32 -8.61 -17.47 5.64
N GLY A 33 -9.42 -16.44 5.38
CA GLY A 33 -10.88 -16.55 5.28
C GLY A 33 -11.34 -17.59 4.25
N ARG A 34 -12.56 -18.11 4.43
CA ARG A 34 -13.11 -19.22 3.63
C ARG A 34 -14.10 -18.78 2.56
N ASP A 35 -14.50 -17.52 2.53
CA ASP A 35 -15.40 -16.99 1.49
C ASP A 35 -14.69 -16.86 0.14
N ALA A 36 -15.51 -16.71 -0.91
CA ALA A 36 -15.04 -16.64 -2.29
C ALA A 36 -14.04 -15.50 -2.53
N ASP A 37 -14.24 -14.34 -1.90
CA ASP A 37 -13.37 -13.19 -2.08
C ASP A 37 -12.02 -13.41 -1.40
N CYS A 38 -12.00 -14.02 -0.21
CA CYS A 38 -10.75 -14.43 0.44
C CYS A 38 -9.98 -15.48 -0.39
N MET A 39 -10.67 -16.43 -1.01
CA MET A 39 -10.04 -17.40 -1.91
C MET A 39 -9.47 -16.73 -3.16
N ALA A 40 -10.16 -15.74 -3.73
CA ALA A 40 -9.68 -14.96 -4.86
C ALA A 40 -8.44 -14.13 -4.48
N ALA A 41 -8.47 -13.42 -3.35
CA ALA A 41 -7.35 -12.65 -2.84
C ALA A 41 -6.12 -13.53 -2.57
N ARG A 42 -6.32 -14.72 -1.99
CA ARG A 42 -5.23 -15.68 -1.74
C ARG A 42 -4.65 -16.24 -3.02
N THR A 43 -5.50 -16.63 -3.98
CA THR A 43 -5.07 -17.09 -5.29
C THR A 43 -4.23 -16.01 -5.98
N PHE A 44 -4.71 -14.76 -5.95
CA PHE A 44 -3.96 -13.62 -6.48
C PHE A 44 -2.60 -13.48 -5.79
N ALA A 45 -2.57 -13.48 -4.46
CA ALA A 45 -1.35 -13.35 -3.68
C ALA A 45 -0.33 -14.49 -3.90
N ASN A 46 -0.79 -15.69 -4.27
CA ASN A 46 0.06 -16.84 -4.55
C ASN A 46 0.61 -16.85 -5.98
N ASN A 47 -0.03 -16.15 -6.90
CA ASN A 47 0.40 -16.03 -8.30
C ASN A 47 1.33 -14.84 -8.55
N LEU A 48 1.61 -14.02 -7.52
CA LEU A 48 2.51 -12.89 -7.64
C LEU A 48 3.97 -13.33 -7.79
N ASP A 49 4.69 -12.65 -8.68
CA ASP A 49 6.14 -12.69 -8.68
C ASP A 49 6.67 -11.81 -7.53
N PHE A 50 7.14 -12.46 -6.47
CA PHE A 50 7.65 -11.77 -5.29
C PHE A 50 8.94 -10.98 -5.55
N ALA A 51 9.79 -11.42 -6.48
CA ALA A 51 11.02 -10.70 -6.80
C ALA A 51 10.68 -9.37 -7.48
N ASP A 52 9.73 -9.41 -8.42
CA ASP A 52 9.27 -8.21 -9.12
C ASP A 52 8.57 -7.22 -8.19
N VAL A 53 7.69 -7.69 -7.29
CA VAL A 53 6.97 -6.82 -6.36
C VAL A 53 7.91 -6.19 -5.32
N THR A 54 8.87 -6.95 -4.81
CA THR A 54 9.85 -6.42 -3.84
C THR A 54 10.76 -5.39 -4.49
N ARG A 55 11.26 -5.67 -5.70
CA ARG A 55 12.05 -4.73 -6.48
C ARG A 55 11.30 -3.42 -6.72
N TYR A 56 10.04 -3.50 -7.17
CA TYR A 56 9.20 -2.31 -7.34
C TYR A 56 9.00 -1.52 -6.03
N ALA A 57 8.75 -2.21 -4.92
CA ALA A 57 8.55 -1.56 -3.62
C ALA A 57 9.81 -0.81 -3.16
N VAL A 58 11.00 -1.41 -3.37
CA VAL A 58 12.28 -0.77 -3.06
C VAL A 58 12.53 0.42 -3.98
N GLU A 59 12.32 0.27 -5.29
CA GLU A 59 12.44 1.37 -6.27
C GLU A 59 11.54 2.54 -5.86
N LYS A 60 10.28 2.29 -5.48
CA LYS A 60 9.35 3.34 -5.06
C LYS A 60 9.71 3.99 -3.73
N PHE A 61 10.24 3.23 -2.78
CA PHE A 61 10.76 3.81 -1.53
C PHE A 61 11.95 4.75 -1.81
N LEU A 62 12.88 4.34 -2.67
CA LEU A 62 14.04 5.16 -3.06
C LEU A 62 13.62 6.41 -3.86
N GLU A 63 12.71 6.25 -4.83
CA GLU A 63 12.21 7.33 -5.67
C GLU A 63 11.44 8.39 -4.87
N THR A 64 10.53 7.96 -4.00
CA THR A 64 9.65 8.87 -3.26
C THR A 64 10.27 9.37 -1.96
N GLY A 65 11.23 8.63 -1.39
CA GLY A 65 11.78 8.88 -0.07
C GLY A 65 10.75 8.73 1.06
N ASP A 66 9.57 8.16 0.81
CA ASP A 66 8.54 7.87 1.81
C ASP A 66 8.13 6.39 1.74
N LYS A 67 7.65 5.88 2.87
CA LYS A 67 7.06 4.53 2.96
C LYS A 67 5.71 4.49 2.26
N GLY A 68 5.18 3.30 2.06
CA GLY A 68 3.89 3.09 1.42
C GLY A 68 3.55 1.61 1.31
N GLY A 69 2.73 1.28 0.34
CA GLY A 69 2.41 -0.10 0.03
C GLY A 69 2.07 -0.29 -1.44
N VAL A 70 2.33 -1.50 -1.91
CA VAL A 70 1.95 -1.94 -3.24
C VAL A 70 0.51 -2.43 -3.18
N VAL A 71 -0.34 -1.87 -4.03
CA VAL A 71 -1.79 -2.13 -4.05
C VAL A 71 -2.17 -2.80 -5.35
N PHE A 72 -3.06 -3.78 -5.23
CA PHE A 72 -3.66 -4.49 -6.35
C PHE A 72 -5.18 -4.35 -6.27
N ASN A 73 -5.81 -3.88 -7.35
CA ASN A 73 -7.26 -4.00 -7.50
C ASN A 73 -7.58 -5.41 -8.03
N ILE A 74 -7.97 -6.31 -7.14
CA ILE A 74 -8.18 -7.74 -7.47
C ILE A 74 -9.50 -8.02 -8.20
N LYS A 75 -10.32 -6.99 -8.45
CA LYS A 75 -11.44 -7.06 -9.42
C LYS A 75 -10.94 -7.43 -10.82
N TYR A 76 -9.69 -7.09 -11.12
CA TYR A 76 -9.06 -7.37 -12.40
C TYR A 76 -8.09 -8.55 -12.28
N PRO A 77 -8.05 -9.44 -13.28
CA PRO A 77 -7.12 -10.56 -13.25
C PRO A 77 -5.68 -10.07 -13.30
N TYR A 78 -4.79 -10.87 -12.72
CA TYR A 78 -3.36 -10.76 -12.97
C TYR A 78 -3.12 -11.20 -14.44
N MET A 79 -3.12 -10.24 -15.38
CA MET A 79 -2.86 -10.51 -16.80
C MET A 79 -1.36 -10.79 -17.03
N ASP A 80 -0.85 -11.03 -18.24
CA ASP A 80 0.59 -11.35 -18.51
C ASP A 80 1.46 -10.20 -19.13
N SER A 81 0.95 -8.96 -19.23
CA SER A 81 1.65 -7.76 -19.73
C SER A 81 2.77 -7.20 -18.80
N PRO A 82 3.59 -6.20 -19.20
CA PRO A 82 4.87 -5.92 -18.56
C PRO A 82 4.76 -5.54 -17.07
N THR A 83 5.75 -6.04 -16.34
CA THR A 83 5.83 -6.27 -14.89
C THR A 83 5.32 -5.13 -13.99
N TYR A 84 5.60 -3.86 -14.31
CA TYR A 84 5.32 -2.73 -13.41
C TYR A 84 4.07 -1.93 -13.73
N SER A 85 3.46 -2.11 -14.90
CA SER A 85 2.27 -1.34 -15.33
C SER A 85 1.01 -1.57 -14.47
N ARG A 86 1.11 -2.41 -13.44
CA ARG A 86 0.00 -2.98 -12.68
C ARG A 86 0.19 -2.83 -11.17
N LEU A 87 1.40 -2.49 -10.76
CA LEU A 87 1.76 -2.27 -9.38
C LEU A 87 1.45 -0.82 -9.06
N PHE A 88 0.58 -0.61 -8.08
CA PHE A 88 0.23 0.73 -7.64
C PHE A 88 0.90 1.01 -6.32
N TRP A 89 1.79 2.01 -6.30
CA TRP A 89 2.31 2.52 -5.05
C TRP A 89 1.31 3.52 -4.45
N ILE A 90 0.76 3.19 -3.28
CA ILE A 90 0.03 4.17 -2.47
C ILE A 90 0.95 4.64 -1.35
N PRO A 91 1.31 5.95 -1.31
CA PRO A 91 2.25 6.47 -0.33
C PRO A 91 1.64 6.47 1.07
N ARG A 92 2.49 6.43 2.10
CA ARG A 92 2.09 6.44 3.51
C ARG A 92 1.13 7.59 3.84
N ALA A 93 1.39 8.79 3.31
CA ALA A 93 0.51 9.94 3.51
C ALA A 93 -0.95 9.67 3.10
N SER A 94 -1.16 8.93 2.01
CA SER A 94 -2.50 8.55 1.56
C SER A 94 -3.18 7.57 2.51
N TRP A 95 -2.43 6.59 3.03
CA TRP A 95 -2.94 5.65 4.03
C TRP A 95 -3.26 6.32 5.36
N VAL A 96 -2.43 7.25 5.83
CA VAL A 96 -2.71 8.07 7.01
C VAL A 96 -3.97 8.92 6.76
N SER A 97 -4.09 9.50 5.58
CA SER A 97 -5.27 10.28 5.17
C SER A 97 -6.53 9.44 5.01
N SER A 98 -6.43 8.11 4.89
CA SER A 98 -7.61 7.23 4.89
C SER A 98 -8.32 7.20 6.24
N LEU A 99 -7.63 7.63 7.31
CA LEU A 99 -8.05 7.56 8.71
C LEU A 99 -8.28 6.12 9.23
N HIS A 100 -7.79 5.11 8.51
CA HIS A 100 -7.83 3.74 9.00
C HIS A 100 -6.60 3.46 9.90
N PRO A 101 -6.78 3.27 11.22
CA PRO A 101 -5.66 3.28 12.17
C PRO A 101 -4.67 2.13 11.95
N VAL A 102 -5.16 0.94 11.63
CA VAL A 102 -4.32 -0.24 11.34
C VAL A 102 -3.43 0.01 10.13
N LEU A 103 -4.00 0.50 9.02
CA LEU A 103 -3.23 0.76 7.80
C LEU A 103 -2.21 1.88 8.00
N ALA A 104 -2.63 2.98 8.64
CA ALA A 104 -1.75 4.10 8.96
C ALA A 104 -0.55 3.64 9.82
N ARG A 105 -0.79 2.76 10.79
CA ARG A 105 0.26 2.15 11.61
C ARG A 105 1.16 1.25 10.76
N ASP A 106 0.58 0.28 10.07
CA ASP A 106 1.33 -0.74 9.33
C ASP A 106 2.29 -0.10 8.31
N VAL A 107 1.81 0.90 7.54
CA VAL A 107 2.64 1.63 6.55
C VAL A 107 3.66 2.59 7.15
N THR A 108 3.54 2.90 8.44
CA THR A 108 4.49 3.78 9.15
C THR A 108 5.59 2.95 9.83
N GLU A 109 5.26 1.78 10.36
CA GLU A 109 6.14 1.02 11.25
C GLU A 109 7.05 0.01 10.52
N TYR A 110 6.67 -0.50 9.35
CA TYR A 110 7.47 -1.53 8.66
C TYR A 110 8.87 -1.06 8.24
N ASP A 111 9.83 -1.97 8.14
CA ASP A 111 11.17 -1.67 7.65
C ASP A 111 11.27 -1.88 6.13
N PRO A 112 11.39 -0.82 5.29
CA PRO A 112 11.52 -0.97 3.84
C PRO A 112 12.83 -1.63 3.40
N ALA A 113 13.79 -1.86 4.32
CA ALA A 113 15.01 -2.61 4.02
C ALA A 113 14.82 -4.14 4.00
N GLY A 114 13.68 -4.65 4.48
CA GLY A 114 13.44 -6.10 4.51
C GLY A 114 11.98 -6.51 4.42
N VAL A 115 11.05 -5.54 4.35
CA VAL A 115 9.61 -5.78 4.28
C VAL A 115 9.00 -4.92 3.19
N ALA A 116 8.23 -5.55 2.32
CA ALA A 116 7.29 -4.88 1.42
C ALA A 116 5.86 -5.14 1.90
N LEU A 117 5.03 -4.09 1.92
CA LEU A 117 3.61 -4.21 2.24
C LEU A 117 2.80 -4.35 0.96
N LEU A 118 2.03 -5.43 0.87
CA LEU A 118 1.10 -5.69 -0.22
C LEU A 118 -0.33 -5.54 0.29
N PHE A 119 -1.16 -4.88 -0.49
CA PHE A 119 -2.58 -4.73 -0.25
C PHE A 119 -3.38 -5.24 -1.46
N PHE A 120 -4.30 -6.15 -1.21
CA PHE A 120 -5.24 -6.67 -2.19
C PHE A 120 -6.57 -6.00 -1.92
N ALA A 121 -7.06 -5.18 -2.84
CA ALA A 121 -8.27 -4.39 -2.70
C ALA A 121 -9.35 -4.89 -3.64
N LEU A 122 -10.54 -5.14 -3.11
CA LEU A 122 -11.74 -5.46 -3.88
C LEU A 122 -12.79 -4.37 -3.59
N PRO A 123 -12.98 -3.41 -4.50
CA PRO A 123 -14.00 -2.37 -4.32
C PRO A 123 -15.42 -2.97 -4.40
N SER A 124 -16.35 -2.38 -3.67
CA SER A 124 -17.79 -2.66 -3.83
C SER A 124 -18.30 -2.16 -5.19
N GLU A 125 -19.47 -2.62 -5.61
CA GLU A 125 -20.07 -2.23 -6.90
C GLU A 125 -20.25 -0.71 -7.05
N ASP A 126 -20.55 -0.02 -5.94
CA ASP A 126 -20.68 1.45 -5.88
C ASP A 126 -19.33 2.19 -5.72
N GLY A 127 -18.22 1.46 -5.51
CA GLY A 127 -16.88 1.99 -5.27
C GLY A 127 -16.69 2.76 -3.95
N LEU A 128 -17.72 2.84 -3.10
CA LEU A 128 -17.69 3.62 -1.87
C LEU A 128 -16.97 2.89 -0.73
N SER A 129 -16.95 1.56 -0.79
CA SER A 129 -16.24 0.72 0.15
C SER A 129 -15.33 -0.28 -0.55
N MET A 130 -14.44 -0.92 0.18
CA MET A 130 -13.64 -2.03 -0.32
C MET A 130 -13.34 -3.04 0.79
N LYS A 131 -13.23 -4.30 0.39
CA LYS A 131 -12.52 -5.31 1.18
C LYS A 131 -11.04 -5.19 0.91
N LEU A 132 -10.23 -5.27 1.97
CA LEU A 132 -8.78 -5.11 1.87
C LEU A 132 -8.09 -6.22 2.65
N TRP A 133 -7.23 -6.97 1.96
CA TRP A 133 -6.34 -7.93 2.57
C TRP A 133 -4.91 -7.38 2.55
N SER A 134 -4.15 -7.59 3.61
CA SER A 134 -2.76 -7.18 3.71
C SER A 134 -1.83 -8.38 3.81
N ARG A 135 -0.68 -8.33 3.15
CA ARG A 135 0.40 -9.31 3.29
C ARG A 135 1.73 -8.58 3.42
N GLN A 136 2.51 -8.95 4.44
CA GLN A 136 3.91 -8.54 4.52
C GLN A 136 4.76 -9.55 3.76
N LEU A 137 5.60 -9.06 2.87
CA LEU A 137 6.56 -9.87 2.15
C LEU A 137 7.95 -9.56 2.68
N MET A 138 8.55 -10.53 3.35
CA MET A 138 9.92 -10.44 3.84
C MET A 138 10.88 -10.78 2.71
N PHE A 139 11.96 -10.01 2.58
CA PHE A 139 12.97 -10.23 1.56
C PHE A 139 14.37 -9.88 2.07
N HIS A 140 15.37 -10.39 1.37
CA HIS A 140 16.76 -10.05 1.61
C HIS A 140 17.15 -8.94 0.63
N MET A 141 17.63 -7.82 1.18
CA MET A 141 18.07 -6.69 0.36
C MET A 141 19.29 -7.06 -0.47
N ASP A 142 19.30 -6.63 -1.73
CA ASP A 142 20.48 -6.72 -2.58
C ASP A 142 21.65 -5.92 -1.94
N PRO A 143 22.82 -6.54 -1.68
CA PRO A 143 23.97 -5.85 -1.11
C PRO A 143 24.42 -4.61 -1.90
N LEU A 144 24.16 -4.55 -3.20
CA LEU A 144 24.51 -3.41 -4.06
C LEU A 144 23.64 -2.18 -3.78
N ILE A 145 22.35 -2.39 -3.46
CA ILE A 145 21.36 -1.33 -3.25
C ILE A 145 21.17 -1.03 -1.75
N GLY A 146 21.52 -1.98 -0.87
CA GLY A 146 21.39 -1.87 0.59
C GLY A 146 21.93 -0.56 1.20
N PRO A 147 23.13 -0.06 0.82
CA PRO A 147 23.64 1.20 1.33
C PRO A 147 22.77 2.41 0.97
N GLU A 148 22.16 2.42 -0.22
CA GLU A 148 21.28 3.50 -0.67
C GLU A 148 19.97 3.50 0.14
N VAL A 149 19.37 2.31 0.31
CA VAL A 149 18.15 2.14 1.11
C VAL A 149 18.39 2.53 2.58
N ALA A 150 19.55 2.17 3.15
CA ALA A 150 19.92 2.57 4.51
C ALA A 150 19.96 4.11 4.67
N ARG A 151 20.57 4.82 3.71
CA ARG A 151 20.60 6.31 3.72
C ARG A 151 19.21 6.91 3.54
N ALA A 152 18.38 6.33 2.67
CA ALA A 152 17.00 6.77 2.49
C ALA A 152 16.18 6.60 3.78
N LYS A 153 16.35 5.48 4.49
CA LYS A 153 15.72 5.24 5.82
C LYS A 153 16.10 6.27 6.86
N GLU A 154 17.40 6.59 6.99
CA GLU A 154 17.86 7.61 7.94
C GLU A 154 17.27 8.99 7.62
N THR A 155 17.19 9.32 6.34
CA THR A 155 16.59 10.58 5.87
C THR A 155 15.09 10.61 6.17
N TRP A 156 14.38 9.52 5.89
CA TRP A 156 12.97 9.38 6.22
C TRP A 156 12.69 9.54 7.72
N SER A 157 13.44 8.85 8.58
CA SER A 157 13.30 8.92 10.04
C SER A 157 13.50 10.34 10.59
N ARG A 158 14.47 11.07 10.04
CA ARG A 158 14.69 12.48 10.37
C ARG A 158 13.51 13.36 9.95
N ASN A 159 12.95 13.13 8.77
CA ASN A 159 11.83 13.89 8.24
C ASN A 159 10.54 13.66 9.05
N ILE A 160 10.20 12.40 9.35
CA ILE A 160 9.05 12.04 10.19
C ILE A 160 9.18 12.67 11.58
N SER A 161 10.37 12.63 12.19
CA SER A 161 10.60 13.24 13.51
C SER A 161 10.44 14.75 13.49
N ARG A 162 10.76 15.42 12.37
CA ARG A 162 10.49 16.85 12.18
C ARG A 162 9.00 17.11 12.06
N TRP A 163 8.27 16.29 11.31
CA TRP A 163 6.82 16.44 11.14
C TRP A 163 6.05 16.20 12.44
N ALA A 164 6.43 15.17 13.22
CA ALA A 164 5.83 14.90 14.53
C ALA A 164 6.07 16.04 15.54
N ARG A 165 7.20 16.76 15.43
CA ARG A 165 7.50 17.95 16.26
C ARG A 165 6.87 19.23 15.72
N GLY A 166 6.66 19.33 14.41
CA GLY A 166 6.07 20.48 13.74
C GLY A 166 4.54 20.54 13.85
N SER A 167 3.85 19.41 14.05
CA SER A 167 2.39 19.39 14.23
C SER A 167 1.92 19.72 15.66
N LEU A 168 2.82 20.23 16.52
CA LEU A 168 2.51 20.56 17.92
C LEU A 168 2.12 22.03 18.14
N PHE A 169 2.21 22.91 17.14
CA PHE A 169 1.78 24.30 17.26
C PHE A 169 1.32 24.83 15.91
N GLU A 170 0.00 24.83 15.68
CA GLU A 170 -0.78 26.01 15.29
C GLU A 170 -2.24 25.57 15.03
N PRO A 171 -3.20 25.93 15.91
CA PRO A 171 -4.59 25.91 15.52
C PRO A 171 -4.79 26.98 14.45
N GLN A 172 -5.25 26.59 13.26
CA GLN A 172 -5.79 27.56 12.31
C GLN A 172 -7.16 28.00 12.84
N GLU A 173 -7.20 29.24 13.32
CA GLU A 173 -8.42 30.02 13.60
C GLU A 173 -9.23 30.25 12.32
#